data_AF-A0A2D4P560-F1
#
_entry.id   AF-A0A2D4P560-F1
#
_cell.length_a   1.000
_cell.length_b   1.000
_cell.length_c   1.000
_cell.angle_alpha   90.00
_cell.angle_beta   90.00
_cell.angle_gamma   90.00
#
_symmetry.space_group_name_H-M   'P 1'
#
loop_
_entity.id
_entity.type
_entity.pdbx_description
1 polymer ?
#
loop_
_entity_poly.entity_id
_entity_poly.type
_entity_poly.pdbx_seq_one_letter_code
_entity_poly.pdbx_strand_id
1 'polypeptide(L)'
;TSKKWELTPEGQEIIHEGSHEVRVFNSIPSEGLLQSELMQLPSGKVGFSKAMSNKWIRLDKSSENGPQIFQAVESVQDTVREKLLQVQNGEANCLEEKDKNELKKRKLLAEVTIKTYWVKKGSAFTTTIAKQETDLTPEMIASGSWRDLKFKSYNFEALGIMPESG
;
A
#
# COMPACT_ATOMS: atom_id res chain seq x y z
N THR A 1 -6.63 -13.32 10.13
CA THR A 1 -6.02 -12.24 9.36
C THR A 1 -4.56 -12.14 9.75
N SER A 2 -3.63 -12.29 8.80
CA SER A 2 -2.21 -12.08 9.04
C SER A 2 -1.76 -10.80 8.34
N LYS A 3 -0.72 -10.16 8.87
CA LYS A 3 -0.14 -8.93 8.32
C LYS A 3 1.30 -9.24 7.89
N LYS A 4 1.67 -8.80 6.70
CA LYS A 4 3.05 -8.88 6.20
C LYS A 4 3.50 -7.50 5.72
N TRP A 5 4.80 -7.26 5.83
CA TRP A 5 5.43 -6.09 5.24
C TRP A 5 5.97 -6.46 3.87
N GLU A 6 5.67 -5.64 2.87
CA GLU A 6 6.18 -5.79 1.52
C GLU A 6 6.93 -4.54 1.09
N LEU A 7 7.97 -4.73 0.28
CA LEU A 7 8.72 -3.65 -0.35
C LEU A 7 7.89 -3.07 -1.49
N THR A 8 7.87 -1.75 -1.60
CA THR A 8 7.31 -1.08 -2.78
C THR A 8 8.32 -1.11 -3.93
N PRO A 9 7.91 -0.84 -5.18
CA PRO A 9 8.85 -0.74 -6.30
C PRO A 9 9.99 0.26 -6.04
N GLU A 10 9.68 1.40 -5.42
CA GLU A 10 10.65 2.41 -4.99
C GLU A 10 11.59 1.87 -3.89
N GLY A 11 11.06 1.16 -2.90
CA GLY A 11 11.87 0.49 -1.87
C GLY A 11 12.85 -0.53 -2.45
N GLN A 12 12.42 -1.27 -3.48
CA GLN A 12 13.28 -2.21 -4.20
C GLN A 12 14.39 -1.49 -4.98
N GLU A 13 14.08 -0.37 -5.63
CA GLU A 13 15.06 0.47 -6.32
C GLU A 13 16.13 0.99 -5.34
N ILE A 14 15.72 1.42 -4.13
CA ILE A 14 16.65 1.86 -3.09
C ILE A 14 17.60 0.74 -2.63
N ILE A 15 17.15 -0.51 -2.62
CA ILE A 15 18.04 -1.65 -2.29
C ILE A 15 19.15 -1.80 -3.33
N HIS A 16 18.84 -1.60 -4.61
CA HIS A 16 19.79 -1.77 -5.71
C HIS A 16 20.71 -0.55 -5.88
N GLU A 17 20.14 0.65 -5.93
CA GLU A 17 20.84 1.88 -6.31
C GLU A 17 21.19 2.78 -5.10
N GLY A 18 20.75 2.44 -3.89
CA GLY A 18 20.92 3.25 -2.68
C GLY A 18 19.78 4.24 -2.43
N SER A 19 19.72 4.82 -1.24
CA SER A 19 18.68 5.79 -0.88
C SER A 19 18.84 7.13 -1.61
N HIS A 20 17.73 7.83 -1.83
CA HIS A 20 17.73 9.10 -2.56
C HIS A 20 18.67 10.14 -1.93
N GLU A 21 18.74 10.20 -0.60
CA GLU A 21 19.67 11.07 0.13
C GLU A 21 21.14 10.73 -0.11
N VAL A 22 21.50 9.45 -0.19
CA VAL A 22 22.87 9.00 -0.46
C VAL A 22 23.23 9.20 -1.94
N ARG A 23 22.30 8.93 -2.86
CA ARG A 23 22.49 9.22 -4.29
C ARG A 23 22.75 10.70 -4.53
N VAL A 24 21.96 11.56 -3.88
CA VAL A 24 22.16 13.02 -3.92
C VAL A 24 23.52 13.40 -3.33
N PHE A 25 23.88 12.87 -2.16
CA PHE A 25 25.18 13.16 -1.54
C PHE A 25 26.35 12.79 -2.45
N ASN A 26 26.34 11.59 -3.04
CA ASN A 26 27.39 11.10 -3.94
C ASN A 26 27.45 11.86 -5.28
N SER A 27 26.34 12.49 -5.69
CA SER A 27 26.29 13.28 -6.93
C SER A 27 26.91 14.68 -6.80
N ILE A 28 27.15 15.16 -5.58
CA ILE A 28 27.70 16.50 -5.33
C ILE A 28 29.24 16.40 -5.38
N PRO A 29 29.93 17.09 -6.29
CA PRO A 29 31.40 17.13 -6.30
C PRO A 29 31.93 18.02 -5.17
N SER A 30 33.22 17.89 -4.85
CA SER A 30 33.89 18.72 -3.84
C SER A 30 33.84 20.22 -4.15
N GLU A 31 33.75 20.58 -5.43
CA GLU A 31 33.63 21.95 -5.93
C GLU A 31 32.22 22.55 -5.72
N GLY A 32 31.25 21.73 -5.31
CA GLY A 32 29.85 22.11 -5.14
C GLY A 32 29.02 21.96 -6.42
N LEU A 33 27.70 21.81 -6.25
CA LEU A 33 26.73 21.64 -7.33
C LEU A 33 25.65 22.71 -7.27
N LEU A 34 25.16 23.22 -8.41
CA LEU A 34 24.02 24.13 -8.40
C LEU A 34 22.76 23.41 -7.88
N GLN A 35 22.00 24.11 -7.03
CA GLN A 35 20.73 23.59 -6.53
C GLN A 35 19.75 23.28 -7.66
N SER A 36 19.71 24.10 -8.72
CA SER A 36 18.84 23.89 -9.88
C SER A 36 19.14 22.57 -10.59
N GLU A 37 20.41 22.25 -10.81
CA GLU A 37 20.85 21.01 -11.46
C GLU A 37 20.52 19.79 -10.62
N LEU A 38 20.80 19.85 -9.31
CA LEU A 38 20.45 18.77 -8.40
C LEU A 38 18.94 18.49 -8.40
N MET A 39 18.10 19.54 -8.47
CA MET A 39 16.64 19.41 -8.45
C MET A 39 16.05 18.82 -9.73
N GLN A 40 16.81 18.77 -10.83
CA GLN A 40 16.40 18.09 -12.08
C GLN A 40 16.61 16.57 -12.02
N LEU A 41 17.44 16.07 -11.09
CA LEU A 41 17.64 14.64 -10.93
C LEU A 41 16.35 13.96 -10.45
N PRO A 42 16.06 12.72 -10.88
CA PRO A 42 14.85 11.98 -10.48
C PRO A 42 14.68 11.90 -8.96
N SER A 43 15.79 11.69 -8.25
CA SER A 43 15.85 11.62 -6.78
C SER A 43 16.18 12.97 -6.11
N GLY A 44 16.39 14.02 -6.89
CA GLY A 44 16.97 15.29 -6.45
C GLY A 44 16.15 16.00 -5.37
N LYS A 45 14.85 16.18 -5.63
CA LYS A 45 13.95 16.88 -4.69
C LYS A 45 13.82 16.14 -3.36
N VAL A 46 13.56 14.84 -3.42
CA VAL A 46 13.33 14.00 -2.23
C VAL A 46 14.64 13.83 -1.44
N GLY A 47 15.72 13.49 -2.14
CA GLY A 47 17.05 13.30 -1.55
C GLY A 47 17.62 14.58 -0.95
N PHE A 48 17.44 15.74 -1.61
CA PHE A 48 17.91 17.03 -1.08
C PHE A 48 17.26 17.38 0.26
N SER A 49 15.94 17.28 0.37
CA SER A 49 15.24 17.59 1.62
C SER A 49 15.69 16.71 2.77
N LYS A 50 15.96 15.42 2.51
CA LYS A 50 16.38 14.48 3.54
C LYS A 50 17.87 14.62 3.88
N ALA A 51 18.73 14.81 2.89
CA ALA A 51 20.15 15.09 3.11
C ALA A 51 20.37 16.40 3.90
N MET A 52 19.58 17.45 3.63
CA MET A 52 19.57 18.68 4.44
C MET A 52 19.11 18.41 5.88
N SER A 53 18.03 17.63 6.07
CA SER A 53 17.52 17.28 7.40
C SER A 53 18.52 16.48 8.23
N ASN A 54 19.29 15.61 7.55
CA ASN A 54 20.35 14.81 8.16
C ASN A 54 21.68 15.58 8.32
N LYS A 55 21.75 16.85 7.88
CA LYS A 55 22.94 17.69 7.88
C LYS A 55 24.13 17.12 7.08
N TRP A 56 23.84 16.36 6.03
CA TRP A 56 24.87 15.78 5.15
C TRP A 56 25.35 16.77 4.09
N ILE A 57 24.50 17.74 3.75
CA ILE A 57 24.77 18.76 2.75
C ILE A 57 24.50 20.16 3.33
N ARG A 58 25.20 21.15 2.80
CA ARG A 58 25.08 22.57 3.12
C ARG A 58 24.67 23.33 1.87
N LEU A 59 23.71 24.24 2.02
CA LEU A 59 23.35 25.21 0.98
C LEU A 59 24.09 26.53 1.23
N ASP A 60 24.84 26.99 0.24
CA ASP A 60 25.41 28.32 0.19
C ASP A 60 24.63 29.19 -0.81
N LYS A 61 24.23 30.38 -0.36
CA LYS A 61 23.45 31.33 -1.17
C LYS A 61 24.29 32.55 -1.61
N SER A 62 25.57 32.56 -1.26
CA SER A 62 26.46 33.72 -1.47
C SER A 62 27.15 33.72 -2.83
N SER A 63 26.99 32.69 -3.65
CA SER A 63 27.60 32.62 -4.98
C SER A 63 26.83 33.43 -6.04
N GLU A 64 27.54 34.16 -6.89
CA GLU A 64 26.98 34.94 -8.01
C GLU A 64 26.18 34.07 -9.01
N ASN A 65 26.54 32.80 -9.15
CA ASN A 65 25.89 31.84 -10.04
C ASN A 65 24.61 31.19 -9.45
N GLY A 66 24.15 31.65 -8.28
CA GLY A 66 22.97 31.13 -7.59
C GLY A 66 23.29 30.14 -6.46
N PRO A 67 22.27 29.57 -5.80
CA PRO A 67 22.47 28.72 -4.62
C PRO A 67 23.24 27.44 -4.97
N GLN A 68 24.38 27.23 -4.31
CA GLN A 68 25.24 26.07 -4.47
C GLN A 68 25.15 25.14 -3.26
N ILE A 69 25.30 23.84 -3.50
CA ILE A 69 25.22 22.80 -2.49
C ILE A 69 26.59 22.17 -2.36
N PHE A 70 27.05 22.04 -1.12
CA PHE A 70 28.32 21.42 -0.76
C PHE A 70 28.07 20.24 0.17
N GLN A 71 28.97 19.26 0.15
CA GLN A 71 28.99 18.20 1.15
C GLN A 71 29.43 18.78 2.49
N ALA A 72 28.72 18.46 3.57
CA ALA A 72 29.05 18.89 4.94
C ALA A 72 29.81 17.83 5.74
N VAL A 73 29.83 16.59 5.24
CA VAL A 73 30.49 15.43 5.84
C VAL A 73 31.29 14.69 4.78
N GLU A 74 32.31 13.92 5.18
CA GLU A 74 33.17 13.17 4.24
C GLU A 74 32.56 11.83 3.81
N SER A 75 31.77 11.20 4.67
CA SER A 75 31.11 9.92 4.40
C SER A 75 29.75 9.83 5.07
N VAL A 76 28.85 9.08 4.45
CA VAL A 76 27.49 8.82 4.94
C VAL A 76 27.22 7.33 4.91
N GLN A 77 26.45 6.84 5.89
CA GLN A 77 26.00 5.45 5.93
C GLN A 77 24.53 5.35 5.49
N ASP A 78 24.26 4.45 4.54
CA ASP A 78 22.92 4.22 4.00
C ASP A 78 22.06 3.32 4.89
N THR A 79 21.70 3.83 6.06
CA THR A 79 20.88 3.09 7.04
C THR A 79 19.49 2.73 6.50
N VAL A 80 18.95 3.50 5.54
CA VAL A 80 17.65 3.22 4.91
C VAL A 80 17.74 1.96 4.07
N ARG A 81 18.78 1.85 3.23
CA ARG A 81 19.05 0.67 2.41
C ARG A 81 19.27 -0.58 3.26
N GLU A 82 20.07 -0.47 4.33
CA GLU A 82 20.31 -1.58 5.26
C GLU A 82 19.01 -2.11 5.88
N LYS A 83 18.12 -1.22 6.33
CA LYS A 83 16.81 -1.60 6.87
C LYS A 83 15.91 -2.25 5.82
N LEU A 84 15.92 -1.76 4.58
CA LEU A 84 15.12 -2.35 3.50
C LEU A 84 15.66 -3.74 3.08
N LEU A 85 16.98 -3.94 3.10
CA LEU A 85 17.61 -5.25 2.90
C LEU A 85 17.18 -6.26 3.96
N GLN A 86 17.10 -5.87 5.23
CA GLN A 86 16.57 -6.73 6.30
C GLN A 86 15.11 -7.14 6.03
N VAL A 87 14.29 -6.22 5.54
CA VAL A 87 12.91 -6.56 5.14
C VAL A 87 12.89 -7.54 3.97
N GLN A 88 13.75 -7.34 2.96
CA GLN A 88 13.87 -8.25 1.81
C GLN A 88 14.25 -9.67 2.23
N ASN A 89 15.12 -9.79 3.23
CA ASN A 89 15.56 -11.07 3.79
C ASN A 89 14.52 -11.76 4.69
N GLY A 90 13.33 -11.17 4.84
CA GLY A 90 12.26 -11.71 5.70
C GLY A 90 12.42 -11.38 7.18
N GLU A 91 13.42 -10.56 7.54
CA GLU A 91 13.68 -10.11 8.91
C GLU A 91 12.91 -8.83 9.26
N ALA A 92 11.79 -8.57 8.57
CA ALA A 92 10.95 -7.41 8.80
C ALA A 92 10.48 -7.29 10.26
N ASN A 93 10.39 -8.40 11.00
CA ASN A 93 10.02 -8.38 12.43
C ASN A 93 11.11 -7.83 13.34
N CYS A 94 12.39 -7.89 12.94
CA CYS A 94 13.54 -7.40 13.71
C CYS A 94 13.64 -5.87 13.72
N LEU A 95 13.02 -5.19 12.75
CA LEU A 95 12.97 -3.73 12.70
C LEU A 95 12.07 -3.15 13.79
N GLU A 96 12.51 -2.04 14.40
CA GLU A 96 11.73 -1.26 15.34
C GLU A 96 10.44 -0.70 14.70
N GLU A 97 9.38 -0.54 15.49
CA GLU A 97 8.13 0.06 15.00
C GLU A 97 8.30 1.50 14.51
N LYS A 98 9.23 2.26 15.12
CA LYS A 98 9.56 3.63 14.69
C LYS A 98 10.07 3.65 13.25
N ASP A 99 11.00 2.75 12.95
CA ASP A 99 11.58 2.60 11.61
C ASP A 99 10.57 2.13 10.58
N LYS A 100 9.75 1.13 10.93
CA LYS A 100 8.64 0.66 10.07
C LYS A 100 7.69 1.78 9.73
N ASN A 101 7.32 2.60 10.71
CA ASN A 101 6.41 3.72 10.53
C ASN A 101 7.03 4.83 9.67
N GLU A 102 8.32 5.11 9.82
CA GLU A 102 9.03 6.06 8.95
C GLU A 102 9.08 5.55 7.50
N LEU A 103 9.52 4.30 7.29
CA LEU A 103 9.63 3.69 5.96
C LEU A 103 8.26 3.56 5.28
N LYS A 104 7.19 3.28 6.04
CA LYS A 104 5.80 3.29 5.56
C LYS A 104 5.34 4.69 5.15
N LYS A 105 5.61 5.73 5.96
CA LYS A 105 5.29 7.12 5.62
C LYS A 105 6.02 7.60 4.37
N ARG A 106 7.26 7.12 4.18
CA ARG A 106 8.05 7.35 2.97
C ARG A 106 7.61 6.52 1.76
N LYS A 107 6.59 5.66 1.89
CA LYS A 107 6.11 4.75 0.83
C LYS A 107 7.16 3.75 0.32
N LEU A 108 8.17 3.44 1.14
CA LEU A 108 9.18 2.42 0.83
C LEU A 108 8.74 1.02 1.26
N LEU A 109 7.82 0.96 2.22
CA LEU A 109 7.17 -0.26 2.70
C LEU A 109 5.65 -0.13 2.66
N ALA A 110 4.99 -1.24 2.34
CA ALA A 110 3.54 -1.39 2.41
C ALA A 110 3.15 -2.50 3.40
N GLU A 111 2.10 -2.27 4.17
CA GLU A 111 1.54 -3.28 5.08
C GLU A 111 0.40 -4.01 4.35
N VAL A 112 0.62 -5.27 4.01
CA VAL A 112 -0.36 -6.10 3.31
C VAL A 112 -1.08 -7.00 4.30
N THR A 113 -2.40 -6.87 4.33
CA THR A 113 -3.29 -7.62 5.21
C THR A 113 -3.87 -8.82 4.45
N ILE A 114 -3.46 -10.03 4.81
CA ILE A 114 -3.99 -11.27 4.26
C ILE A 114 -5.20 -11.71 5.10
N LYS A 115 -6.38 -11.68 4.48
CA LYS A 115 -7.62 -12.18 5.10
C LYS A 115 -7.82 -13.64 4.72
N THR A 116 -7.61 -14.52 5.69
CA THR A 116 -7.87 -15.96 5.55
C THR A 116 -9.23 -16.30 6.15
N TYR A 117 -10.07 -16.99 5.38
CA TYR A 117 -11.37 -17.49 5.83
C TYR A 117 -11.33 -19.02 5.94
N TRP A 118 -11.81 -19.53 7.06
CA TRP A 118 -12.00 -20.96 7.27
C TRP A 118 -13.45 -21.31 7.00
N VAL A 119 -13.74 -21.81 5.81
CA VAL A 119 -15.10 -22.16 5.39
C VAL A 119 -15.39 -23.61 5.79
N LYS A 120 -16.50 -23.83 6.48
CA LYS A 120 -17.01 -25.16 6.85
C LYS A 120 -18.42 -25.34 6.32
N LYS A 121 -18.79 -26.58 6.03
CA LYS A 121 -20.17 -26.95 5.67
C LYS A 121 -21.07 -26.62 6.87
N GLY A 122 -22.00 -25.68 6.70
CA GLY A 122 -23.05 -25.39 7.68
C GLY A 122 -24.22 -26.37 7.59
N SER A 123 -25.20 -26.24 8.48
CA SER A 123 -26.42 -27.08 8.47
C SER A 123 -27.24 -26.95 7.17
N ALA A 124 -27.15 -25.81 6.49
CA ALA A 124 -27.78 -25.56 5.20
C ALA A 124 -26.86 -25.86 4.00
N PHE A 125 -25.69 -26.47 4.20
CA PHE A 125 -24.78 -26.82 3.11
C PHE A 125 -25.43 -27.89 2.22
N THR A 126 -25.58 -27.56 0.95
CA THR A 126 -26.07 -28.49 -0.08
C THR A 126 -25.18 -28.40 -1.31
N THR A 127 -24.98 -29.53 -1.99
CA THR A 127 -24.27 -29.60 -3.28
C THR A 127 -25.23 -29.56 -4.47
N THR A 128 -26.53 -29.62 -4.20
CA THR A 128 -27.60 -29.51 -5.19
C THR A 128 -28.23 -28.13 -5.12
N ILE A 129 -28.30 -27.44 -6.26
CA ILE A 129 -29.05 -26.19 -6.40
C ILE A 129 -30.53 -26.59 -6.48
N ALA A 130 -31.20 -26.62 -5.33
CA ALA A 130 -32.65 -26.75 -5.32
C ALA A 130 -33.25 -25.43 -5.82
N LYS A 131 -34.03 -25.49 -6.91
CA LYS A 131 -34.82 -24.35 -7.37
C LYS A 131 -35.81 -24.03 -6.25
N GLN A 132 -35.59 -22.91 -5.57
CA GLN A 132 -36.57 -22.40 -4.61
C GLN A 132 -37.75 -21.85 -5.40
N GLU A 133 -38.96 -22.23 -5.00
CA GLU A 133 -40.15 -21.68 -5.63
C GLU A 133 -40.25 -20.19 -5.30
N THR A 134 -40.56 -19.37 -6.30
CA THR A 134 -40.68 -17.92 -6.13
C THR A 134 -42.08 -17.52 -5.70
N ASP A 135 -43.08 -18.28 -6.15
CA ASP A 135 -44.48 -17.93 -6.01
C ASP A 135 -45.30 -19.14 -5.57
N LEU A 136 -46.33 -18.88 -4.77
CA LEU A 136 -47.29 -19.90 -4.37
C LEU A 136 -48.30 -20.11 -5.50
N THR A 137 -48.38 -21.34 -6.02
CA THR A 137 -49.33 -21.68 -7.10
C THR A 137 -50.62 -22.33 -6.56
N PRO A 138 -51.77 -22.18 -7.23
CA PRO A 138 -53.03 -22.83 -6.84
C PRO A 138 -52.91 -24.35 -6.73
N GLU A 139 -52.13 -24.99 -7.59
CA GLU A 139 -51.88 -26.43 -7.61
C GLU A 139 -51.09 -26.87 -6.37
N MET A 140 -50.13 -26.05 -5.92
CA MET A 140 -49.40 -26.31 -4.67
C MET A 140 -50.35 -26.23 -3.47
N ILE A 141 -51.27 -25.27 -3.44
CA ILE A 141 -52.28 -25.14 -2.39
C ILE A 141 -53.21 -26.35 -2.37
N ALA A 142 -53.73 -26.76 -3.54
CA ALA A 142 -54.65 -27.88 -3.68
C ALA A 142 -54.01 -29.23 -3.31
N SER A 143 -52.73 -29.43 -3.66
CA SER A 143 -51.98 -30.65 -3.35
C SER A 143 -51.35 -30.66 -1.95
N GLY A 144 -51.27 -29.52 -1.27
CA GLY A 144 -50.60 -29.36 0.02
C GLY A 144 -49.06 -29.33 -0.03
N SER A 145 -48.47 -29.47 -1.23
CA SER A 145 -47.02 -29.51 -1.45
C SER A 145 -46.26 -28.25 -1.04
N TRP A 146 -46.96 -27.11 -0.92
CA TRP A 146 -46.37 -25.85 -0.44
C TRP A 146 -45.76 -25.94 0.97
N ARG A 147 -46.18 -26.92 1.79
CA ARG A 147 -45.69 -27.08 3.17
C ARG A 147 -44.25 -27.58 3.23
N ASP A 148 -43.84 -28.36 2.24
CA ASP A 148 -42.53 -29.04 2.20
C ASP A 148 -41.53 -28.35 1.25
N LEU A 149 -42.01 -27.39 0.42
CA LEU A 149 -41.19 -26.62 -0.51
C LEU A 149 -40.52 -25.43 0.17
N LYS A 150 -39.28 -25.13 -0.25
CA LYS A 150 -38.54 -23.94 0.21
C LYS A 150 -38.77 -22.79 -0.76
N PHE A 151 -39.39 -21.72 -0.27
CA PHE A 151 -39.60 -20.49 -1.03
C PHE A 151 -38.41 -19.56 -0.92
N LYS A 152 -38.16 -18.81 -2.00
CA LYS A 152 -37.19 -17.71 -1.98
C LYS A 152 -37.70 -16.61 -1.06
N SER A 153 -36.85 -16.11 -0.16
CA SER A 153 -37.24 -14.99 0.71
C SER A 153 -37.59 -13.75 -0.11
N TYR A 154 -38.73 -13.14 0.22
CA TYR A 154 -39.18 -11.92 -0.43
C TYR A 154 -38.31 -10.73 -0.03
N ASN A 155 -37.90 -9.91 -1.01
CA ASN A 155 -37.15 -8.70 -0.74
C ASN A 155 -38.12 -7.54 -0.41
N PHE A 156 -38.34 -7.29 0.88
CA PHE A 156 -39.20 -6.20 1.36
C PHE A 156 -38.62 -4.80 1.12
N GLU A 157 -37.35 -4.68 0.73
CA GLU A 157 -36.72 -3.39 0.40
C GLU A 157 -36.95 -2.98 -1.07
N ALA A 158 -37.63 -3.80 -1.86
CA ALA A 158 -37.95 -3.49 -3.26
C ALA A 158 -39.12 -2.49 -3.36
N LEU A 159 -39.06 -1.58 -4.34
CA LEU A 159 -40.09 -0.56 -4.60
C LEU A 159 -41.44 -1.12 -5.09
N GLY A 160 -41.52 -2.43 -5.39
CA GLY A 160 -42.73 -3.07 -5.90
C GLY A 160 -43.06 -2.69 -7.35
N ILE A 161 -44.22 -3.17 -7.83
CA ILE A 161 -44.77 -2.83 -9.14
C ILE A 161 -45.99 -1.93 -8.90
N MET A 162 -45.98 -0.72 -9.47
CA MET A 162 -47.14 0.17 -9.39
C MET A 162 -48.26 -0.34 -10.31
N PRO A 163 -49.52 -0.41 -9.84
CA PRO A 163 -50.63 -0.78 -10.70
C PRO A 163 -50.87 0.30 -11.78
N GLU A 164 -51.37 -0.09 -12.96
CA GLU A 164 -51.89 0.87 -13.93
C GLU A 164 -53.15 1.54 -13.36
N SER A 165 -53.01 2.76 -12.84
CA SER A 165 -54.11 3.63 -12.46
C SER A 165 -54.12 4.88 -13.35
N GLY A 166 -55.30 5.26 -13.84
CA GLY A 166 -55.52 6.51 -14.60
C GLY A 166 -55.67 7.74 -13.73
#